data_AF-J9EQ04-F1
#
_entry.id   AF-J9EQ04-F1
#
_cell.length_a   1.000
_cell.length_b   1.000
_cell.length_c   1.000
_cell.angle_alpha   90.00
_cell.angle_beta   90.00
_cell.angle_gamma   90.00
#
_symmetry.space_group_name_H-M   'P 1'
#
loop_
_entity.id
_entity.type
_entity.pdbx_description
1 polymer ?
#
loop_
_entity_poly.entity_id
_entity_poly.type
_entity_poly.pdbx_seq_one_letter_code
_entity_poly.pdbx_strand_id
1 'polypeptide(L)'
;MQCCQCTIIFIELMEVFLDKVTPNNIEGLDALRQYLHRMVTCLDGEILAMLPAICNKYLDVGLDLKVMHDFLILLQQIFGKFKKRLLEIGLNIPALFDILWAAQRTSVDTCNESHVKDMVYYNRAFLQTILSILTHDLTVMLTDCGVEFLNKIADSLISFMSLNDVPTQRLTFQIISKLFLKLSNDGSVACIEFLWEKAVCGALQTPLNGNHDLTDAQCILLQHEIYVCLQTLRSCSLERFDQCLQLFLPAHFARNFCQCISSYKGKQLEKALDTQYAQLRRMKADTIAQ
;
A
#
# COMPACT_ATOMS: atom_id res chain seq x y z
N MET A 1 15.34 -25.40 17.56
CA MET A 1 15.41 -24.72 18.87
C MET A 1 14.63 -25.47 19.94
N GLN A 2 13.40 -25.91 19.67
CA GLN A 2 12.58 -26.65 20.65
C GLN A 2 13.22 -27.96 21.14
N CYS A 3 13.90 -28.73 20.29
CA CYS A 3 14.61 -29.95 20.70
C CYS A 3 15.83 -29.70 21.61
N CYS A 4 16.29 -28.46 21.73
CA CYS A 4 17.50 -28.09 22.50
C CYS A 4 17.18 -27.19 23.72
N GLN A 5 15.90 -26.89 23.99
CA GLN A 5 15.44 -25.94 25.04
C GLN A 5 16.04 -24.51 24.98
N CYS A 6 16.75 -24.15 23.91
CA CYS A 6 17.38 -22.83 23.79
C CYS A 6 16.38 -21.67 23.61
N THR A 7 15.10 -21.96 23.34
CA THR A 7 14.04 -20.96 23.14
C THR A 7 13.96 -19.96 24.29
N ILE A 8 14.07 -20.42 25.54
CA ILE A 8 14.00 -19.58 26.74
C ILE A 8 15.10 -18.52 26.74
N ILE A 9 16.33 -18.91 26.43
CA ILE A 9 17.50 -18.01 26.38
C ILE A 9 17.27 -16.87 25.38
N PHE A 10 16.68 -17.17 24.22
CA PHE A 10 16.39 -16.16 23.20
C PHE A 10 15.23 -15.25 23.60
N ILE A 11 14.25 -15.74 24.36
CA ILE A 11 13.18 -14.90 24.90
C ILE A 11 13.75 -13.95 25.97
N GLU A 12 14.51 -14.48 26.93
CA GLU A 12 15.18 -13.66 27.97
C GLU A 12 16.10 -12.60 27.35
N LEU A 13 16.87 -12.97 26.32
CA LEU A 13 17.70 -12.01 25.58
C LEU A 13 16.86 -10.92 24.90
N MET A 14 15.69 -11.29 24.35
CA MET A 14 14.78 -10.33 23.74
C MET A 14 14.21 -9.36 24.78
N GLU A 15 13.84 -9.84 25.96
CA GLU A 15 13.41 -8.99 27.08
C GLU A 15 14.51 -8.00 27.49
N VAL A 16 15.76 -8.46 27.55
CA VAL A 16 16.91 -7.57 27.83
C VAL A 16 17.07 -6.51 26.75
N PHE A 17 16.95 -6.87 25.46
CA PHE A 17 16.97 -5.86 24.39
C PHE A 17 15.82 -4.86 24.51
N LEU A 18 14.60 -5.36 24.77
CA LEU A 18 13.42 -4.51 24.92
C LEU A 18 13.48 -3.63 26.17
N ASP A 19 14.25 -4.00 27.20
CA ASP A 19 14.49 -3.12 28.36
C ASP A 19 15.59 -2.09 28.04
N LYS A 20 16.73 -2.53 27.48
CA LYS A 20 17.95 -1.71 27.39
C LYS A 20 18.08 -0.84 26.15
N VAL A 21 17.48 -1.21 25.03
CA VAL A 21 17.57 -0.40 23.80
C VAL A 21 16.71 0.85 23.98
N THR A 22 17.32 2.03 23.93
CA THR A 22 16.59 3.30 24.00
C THR A 22 16.22 3.77 22.60
N PRO A 23 15.15 4.58 22.45
CA PRO A 23 14.76 5.14 21.16
C PRO A 23 15.87 5.95 20.44
N ASN A 24 16.77 6.56 21.21
CA ASN A 24 17.89 7.34 20.68
C ASN A 24 19.11 6.48 20.28
N ASN A 25 19.09 5.18 20.59
CA ASN A 25 20.19 4.26 20.28
C ASN A 25 19.92 3.56 18.93
N ILE A 26 20.20 4.25 17.82
CA ILE A 26 19.98 3.75 16.47
C ILE A 26 20.72 2.42 16.23
N GLU A 27 21.96 2.28 16.71
CA GLU A 27 22.74 1.04 16.58
C GLU A 27 22.10 -0.12 17.35
N GLY A 28 21.61 0.15 18.56
CA GLY A 28 20.88 -0.82 19.36
C GLY A 28 19.56 -1.24 18.73
N LEU A 29 18.84 -0.31 18.10
CA LEU A 29 17.61 -0.58 17.35
C LEU A 29 17.89 -1.43 16.11
N ASP A 30 18.96 -1.14 15.36
CA ASP A 30 19.34 -1.96 14.22
C ASP A 30 19.77 -3.38 14.66
N ALA A 31 20.53 -3.50 15.75
CA ALA A 31 20.90 -4.79 16.32
C ALA A 31 19.66 -5.60 16.76
N LEU A 32 18.71 -4.94 17.45
CA LEU A 32 17.43 -5.55 17.83
C LEU A 32 16.64 -5.98 16.59
N ARG A 33 16.56 -5.16 15.54
CA ARG A 33 15.88 -5.50 14.28
C ARG A 33 16.50 -6.73 13.63
N GLN A 34 17.83 -6.76 13.48
CA GLN A 34 18.55 -7.90 12.89
C GLN A 34 18.31 -9.19 13.69
N TYR A 35 18.30 -9.08 15.02
CA TYR A 35 17.94 -10.18 15.91
C TYR A 35 16.49 -10.66 15.67
N LEU A 36 15.53 -9.73 15.62
CA LEU A 36 14.12 -10.03 15.40
C LEU A 36 13.87 -10.70 14.04
N HIS A 37 14.53 -10.28 12.96
CA HIS A 37 14.42 -10.96 11.65
C HIS A 37 14.70 -12.47 11.75
N ARG A 38 15.69 -12.85 12.56
CA ARG A 38 16.02 -14.26 12.82
C ARG A 38 15.00 -14.89 13.75
N MET A 39 14.60 -14.21 14.82
CA MET A 39 13.69 -14.76 15.82
C MET A 39 12.26 -14.98 15.28
N VAL A 40 11.76 -14.10 14.42
CA VAL A 40 10.50 -14.32 13.68
C VAL A 40 10.52 -15.64 12.90
N THR A 41 11.69 -16.04 12.41
CA THR A 41 11.87 -17.30 11.69
C THR A 41 12.03 -18.50 12.65
N CYS A 42 12.75 -18.32 13.76
CA CYS A 42 13.20 -19.42 14.62
C CYS A 42 12.30 -19.72 15.84
N LEU A 43 11.62 -18.72 16.41
CA LEU A 43 10.84 -18.82 17.64
C LEU A 43 9.33 -18.96 17.40
N ASP A 44 8.90 -19.10 16.15
CA ASP A 44 7.49 -19.31 15.73
C ASP A 44 6.42 -18.69 16.65
N GLY A 45 5.71 -19.47 17.47
CA GLY A 45 4.60 -18.94 18.27
C GLY A 45 5.03 -18.14 19.49
N GLU A 46 6.21 -18.40 20.02
CA GLU A 46 6.70 -17.82 21.26
C GLU A 46 6.99 -16.32 21.13
N ILE A 47 7.35 -15.84 19.92
CA ILE A 47 7.55 -14.41 19.67
C ILE A 47 6.23 -13.63 19.65
N LEU A 48 5.10 -14.29 19.40
CA LEU A 48 3.79 -13.65 19.25
C LEU A 48 3.38 -12.86 20.50
N ALA A 49 3.62 -13.43 21.68
CA ALA A 49 3.29 -12.79 22.96
C ALA A 49 4.07 -11.49 23.19
N MET A 50 5.23 -11.34 22.54
CA MET A 50 6.14 -10.21 22.71
C MET A 50 5.97 -9.15 21.62
N LEU A 51 5.20 -9.44 20.57
CA LEU A 51 4.99 -8.50 19.45
C LEU A 51 4.44 -7.13 19.87
N PRO A 52 3.47 -7.01 20.79
CA PRO A 52 3.00 -5.69 21.24
C PRO A 52 4.13 -4.86 21.85
N ALA A 53 4.98 -5.46 22.68
CA ALA A 53 6.13 -4.79 23.29
C ALA A 53 7.19 -4.39 22.25
N ILE A 54 7.45 -5.26 21.26
CA ILE A 54 8.34 -4.97 20.14
C ILE A 54 7.81 -3.77 19.35
N CYS A 55 6.53 -3.79 18.95
CA CYS A 55 5.93 -2.69 18.21
C CYS A 55 6.04 -1.38 18.98
N ASN A 56 5.62 -1.35 20.24
CA ASN A 56 5.70 -0.15 21.09
C ASN A 56 7.13 0.42 21.16
N LYS A 57 8.14 -0.45 21.21
CA LYS A 57 9.55 -0.01 21.21
C LYS A 57 9.95 0.78 19.98
N TYR A 58 9.48 0.37 18.80
CA TYR A 58 9.74 1.11 17.55
C TYR A 58 8.84 2.33 17.41
N LEU A 59 7.62 2.29 17.98
CA LEU A 59 6.73 3.45 18.04
C LEU A 59 7.33 4.61 18.86
N ASP A 60 8.09 4.30 19.91
CA ASP A 60 8.78 5.30 20.74
C ASP A 60 9.94 6.01 20.02
N VAL A 61 10.43 5.48 18.89
CA VAL A 61 11.54 6.05 18.10
C VAL A 61 11.12 7.31 17.34
N GLY A 62 9.83 7.51 17.10
CA GLY A 62 9.31 8.73 16.50
C GLY A 62 9.48 8.80 14.98
N LEU A 63 9.97 9.94 14.48
CA LEU A 63 9.87 10.36 13.06
C LEU A 63 11.11 10.03 12.19
N ASP A 64 12.04 9.19 12.67
CA ASP A 64 13.20 8.78 11.87
C ASP A 64 12.77 7.87 10.71
N LEU A 65 12.80 8.40 9.48
CA LEU A 65 12.31 7.71 8.29
C LEU A 65 13.05 6.40 8.02
N LYS A 66 14.34 6.32 8.31
CA LYS A 66 15.17 5.14 8.01
C LYS A 66 14.86 4.01 9.00
N VAL A 67 14.84 4.32 10.30
CA VAL A 67 14.51 3.31 11.33
C VAL A 67 13.07 2.83 11.13
N MET A 68 12.14 3.73 10.83
CA MET A 68 10.75 3.35 10.57
C MET A 68 10.61 2.53 9.29
N HIS A 69 11.30 2.88 8.20
CA HIS A 69 11.33 2.07 6.98
C HIS A 69 11.80 0.63 7.28
N ASP A 70 12.90 0.47 8.02
CA ASP A 70 13.46 -0.84 8.33
C ASP A 70 12.55 -1.64 9.28
N PHE A 71 11.86 -0.96 10.19
CA PHE A 71 10.82 -1.56 11.03
C PHE A 71 9.60 -2.03 10.21
N LEU A 72 9.14 -1.25 9.22
CA LEU A 72 8.05 -1.65 8.34
C LEU A 72 8.37 -2.91 7.55
N ILE A 73 9.62 -3.09 7.11
CA ILE A 73 10.07 -4.33 6.45
C ILE A 73 9.96 -5.52 7.41
N LEU A 74 10.39 -5.37 8.67
CA LEU A 74 10.24 -6.41 9.68
C LEU A 74 8.75 -6.73 9.94
N LEU A 75 7.90 -5.70 10.02
CA LEU A 75 6.47 -5.86 10.23
C LEU A 75 5.80 -6.64 9.07
N GLN A 76 6.19 -6.36 7.82
CA GLN A 76 5.74 -7.12 6.66
C GLN A 76 6.15 -8.59 6.74
N GLN A 77 7.36 -8.89 7.22
CA GLN A 77 7.81 -10.27 7.45
C GLN A 77 6.95 -10.96 8.52
N ILE A 78 6.64 -10.26 9.62
CA ILE A 78 5.78 -10.75 10.70
C ILE A 78 4.39 -11.08 10.15
N PHE A 79 3.79 -10.17 9.36
CA PHE A 79 2.50 -10.37 8.71
C PHE A 79 2.51 -11.61 7.80
N GLY A 80 3.54 -11.76 6.97
CA GLY A 80 3.68 -12.92 6.09
C GLY A 80 3.89 -14.25 6.81
N LYS A 81 4.63 -14.23 7.92
CA LYS A 81 4.95 -15.43 8.70
C LYS A 81 3.75 -15.91 9.51
N PHE A 82 3.09 -15.02 10.23
CA PHE A 82 2.09 -15.39 11.23
C PHE A 82 0.65 -15.28 10.73
N LYS A 83 0.39 -14.44 9.72
CA LYS A 83 -0.92 -14.31 9.07
C LYS A 83 -2.02 -14.15 10.12
N LYS A 84 -3.16 -14.85 9.97
CA LYS A 84 -4.34 -14.78 10.85
C LYS A 84 -4.06 -15.02 12.34
N ARG A 85 -2.96 -15.68 12.74
CA ARG A 85 -2.59 -15.83 14.16
C ARG A 85 -2.36 -14.46 14.84
N LEU A 86 -2.04 -13.43 14.06
CA LEU A 86 -1.86 -12.07 14.57
C LEU A 86 -3.15 -11.43 15.08
N LEU A 87 -4.32 -11.91 14.65
CA LEU A 87 -5.61 -11.40 15.10
C LEU A 87 -5.86 -11.70 16.59
N GLU A 88 -5.18 -12.69 17.16
CA GLU A 88 -5.33 -13.10 18.57
C GLU A 88 -4.48 -12.28 19.55
N ILE A 89 -3.49 -11.52 19.04
CA ILE A 89 -2.45 -10.87 19.85
C ILE A 89 -2.83 -9.44 20.24
N GLY A 90 -3.82 -8.84 19.56
CA GLY A 90 -4.28 -7.48 19.86
C GLY A 90 -3.23 -6.40 19.55
N LEU A 91 -2.64 -6.41 18.35
CA LEU A 91 -1.75 -5.33 17.92
C LEU A 91 -2.50 -3.99 17.85
N ASN A 92 -1.92 -2.93 18.40
CA ASN A 92 -2.49 -1.59 18.34
C ASN A 92 -2.24 -0.94 16.97
N ILE A 93 -3.02 -1.37 15.99
CA ILE A 93 -2.95 -0.89 14.60
C ILE A 93 -3.22 0.62 14.48
N PRO A 94 -4.21 1.22 15.19
CA PRO A 94 -4.41 2.66 15.17
C PRO A 94 -3.14 3.44 15.58
N ALA A 95 -2.54 3.09 16.73
CA ALA A 95 -1.35 3.79 17.23
C ALA A 95 -0.15 3.64 16.27
N LEU A 96 0.01 2.45 15.69
CA LEU A 96 1.04 2.22 14.67
C LEU A 96 0.86 3.18 13.50
N PHE A 97 -0.33 3.23 12.90
CA PHE A 97 -0.58 4.06 11.72
C PHE A 97 -0.57 5.57 12.02
N ASP A 98 -1.00 6.01 13.22
CA ASP A 98 -0.90 7.42 13.61
C ASP A 98 0.56 7.91 13.63
N ILE A 99 1.50 7.09 14.10
CA ILE A 99 2.93 7.40 14.03
C ILE A 99 3.44 7.38 12.59
N LEU A 100 2.98 6.40 11.79
CA LEU A 100 3.37 6.34 10.38
C LEU A 100 2.91 7.57 9.59
N TRP A 101 1.69 8.06 9.84
CA TRP A 101 1.19 9.29 9.24
C TRP A 101 1.89 10.54 9.79
N ALA A 102 2.26 10.55 11.06
CA ALA A 102 3.06 11.64 11.62
C ALA A 102 4.42 11.74 10.90
N ALA A 103 5.10 10.61 10.67
CA ALA A 103 6.36 10.56 9.94
C ALA A 103 6.23 11.09 8.49
N GLN A 104 5.12 10.81 7.80
CA GLN A 104 4.86 11.33 6.45
C GLN A 104 4.66 12.84 6.41
N ARG A 105 4.15 13.44 7.50
CA ARG A 105 3.90 14.88 7.59
C ARG A 105 5.13 15.69 7.99
N THR A 106 6.23 15.02 8.33
CA THR A 106 7.50 15.69 8.64
C THR A 106 7.90 16.54 7.43
N SER A 107 8.19 17.83 7.66
CA SER A 107 8.46 18.78 6.59
C SER A 107 9.58 18.26 5.70
N VAL A 108 9.27 17.99 4.44
CA VAL A 108 10.29 17.65 3.45
C VAL A 108 11.09 18.91 3.17
N ASP A 109 12.33 18.96 3.67
CA ASP A 109 13.29 19.92 3.16
C ASP A 109 13.59 19.55 1.70
N THR A 110 12.94 20.25 0.78
CA THR A 110 13.07 20.03 -0.66
C THR A 110 14.46 20.36 -1.19
N CYS A 111 15.31 21.02 -0.40
CA CYS A 111 16.71 21.25 -0.74
C CYS A 111 17.61 20.04 -0.43
N ASN A 112 17.12 19.06 0.36
CA ASN A 112 17.88 17.88 0.74
C ASN A 112 17.43 16.66 -0.09
N GLU A 113 18.16 16.38 -1.17
CA GLU A 113 17.90 15.22 -2.04
C GLU A 113 17.88 13.88 -1.29
N SER A 114 18.69 13.73 -0.22
CA SER A 114 18.69 12.52 0.60
C SER A 114 17.36 12.32 1.30
N HIS A 115 16.82 13.38 1.90
CA HIS A 115 15.55 13.32 2.63
C HIS A 115 14.36 13.06 1.69
N VAL A 116 14.38 13.64 0.49
CA VAL A 116 13.38 13.33 -0.55
C VAL A 116 13.40 11.84 -0.91
N LYS A 117 14.60 11.27 -1.09
CA LYS A 117 14.79 9.86 -1.41
C LYS A 117 14.33 8.94 -0.27
N ASP A 118 14.68 9.27 0.97
CA ASP A 118 14.26 8.51 2.16
C ASP A 118 12.74 8.50 2.30
N MET A 119 12.08 9.64 2.04
CA MET A 119 10.62 9.74 2.04
C MET A 119 9.97 8.86 0.95
N VAL A 120 10.58 8.76 -0.24
CA VAL A 120 10.08 7.86 -1.30
C VAL A 120 10.14 6.39 -0.87
N TYR A 121 11.25 5.93 -0.30
CA TYR A 121 11.35 4.55 0.19
C TYR A 121 10.42 4.29 1.36
N TYR A 122 10.32 5.23 2.28
CA TYR A 122 9.37 5.18 3.39
C TYR A 122 7.93 5.03 2.89
N ASN A 123 7.50 5.85 1.93
CA ASN A 123 6.15 5.78 1.35
C ASN A 123 5.87 4.44 0.68
N ARG A 124 6.86 3.89 -0.03
CA ARG A 124 6.75 2.53 -0.61
C ARG A 124 6.61 1.47 0.48
N ALA A 125 7.39 1.54 1.56
CA ALA A 125 7.29 0.60 2.69
C ALA A 125 5.96 0.74 3.44
N PHE A 126 5.44 1.95 3.58
CA PHE A 126 4.11 2.23 4.14
C PHE A 126 3.01 1.53 3.32
N LEU A 127 2.99 1.76 2.01
CA LEU A 127 2.03 1.10 1.11
C LEU A 127 2.19 -0.41 1.11
N GLN A 128 3.43 -0.90 1.09
CA GLN A 128 3.72 -2.35 1.13
C GLN A 128 3.21 -2.99 2.43
N THR A 129 3.21 -2.26 3.54
CA THR A 129 2.63 -2.70 4.81
C THR A 129 1.12 -2.88 4.70
N ILE A 130 0.41 -1.90 4.13
CA ILE A 130 -1.04 -2.02 3.86
C ILE A 130 -1.31 -3.20 2.93
N LEU A 131 -0.54 -3.32 1.86
CA LEU A 131 -0.66 -4.42 0.89
C LEU A 131 -0.42 -5.79 1.53
N SER A 132 0.53 -5.88 2.47
CA SER A 132 0.85 -7.08 3.22
C SER A 132 -0.33 -7.52 4.10
N ILE A 133 -0.96 -6.57 4.82
CA ILE A 133 -2.19 -6.81 5.59
C ILE A 133 -3.28 -7.39 4.70
N LEU A 134 -3.57 -6.76 3.55
CA LEU A 134 -4.60 -7.21 2.62
C LEU A 134 -4.28 -8.58 1.98
N THR A 135 -3.00 -8.87 1.74
CA THR A 135 -2.55 -10.10 1.08
C THR A 135 -2.52 -11.30 2.02
N HIS A 136 -2.35 -11.08 3.32
CA HIS A 136 -2.29 -12.15 4.33
C HIS A 136 -3.62 -12.36 5.08
N ASP A 137 -4.74 -11.90 4.50
CA ASP A 137 -6.10 -12.00 5.05
C ASP A 137 -6.24 -11.35 6.44
N LEU A 138 -5.55 -10.23 6.63
CA LEU A 138 -5.59 -9.44 7.86
C LEU A 138 -6.46 -8.19 7.73
N THR A 139 -7.35 -8.13 6.72
CA THR A 139 -8.25 -6.98 6.47
C THR A 139 -9.03 -6.57 7.71
N VAL A 140 -9.40 -7.54 8.56
CA VAL A 140 -10.09 -7.32 9.85
C VAL A 140 -9.33 -6.33 10.74
N MET A 141 -7.99 -6.38 10.72
CA MET A 141 -7.15 -5.44 11.48
C MET A 141 -7.36 -3.97 11.08
N LEU A 142 -7.81 -3.71 9.85
CA LEU A 142 -8.10 -2.36 9.36
C LEU A 142 -9.57 -2.00 9.59
N THR A 143 -10.50 -2.95 9.37
CA THR A 143 -11.94 -2.69 9.51
C THR A 143 -12.36 -2.50 10.97
N ASP A 144 -11.74 -3.23 11.89
CA ASP A 144 -12.02 -3.12 13.34
C ASP A 144 -11.59 -1.77 13.92
N CYS A 145 -10.70 -1.05 13.23
CA CYS A 145 -10.32 0.32 13.59
C CYS A 145 -11.42 1.35 13.27
N GLY A 146 -12.48 0.96 12.57
CA GLY A 146 -13.62 1.81 12.23
C GLY A 146 -13.48 2.58 10.92
N VAL A 147 -14.59 3.21 10.51
CA VAL A 147 -14.72 3.90 9.21
C VAL A 147 -13.77 5.09 9.09
N GLU A 148 -13.57 5.87 10.16
CA GLU A 148 -12.66 7.02 10.14
C GLU A 148 -11.22 6.62 9.84
N PHE A 149 -10.79 5.46 10.33
CA PHE A 149 -9.46 4.92 10.06
C PHE A 149 -9.32 4.50 8.59
N LEU A 150 -10.32 3.81 8.05
CA LEU A 150 -10.37 3.48 6.62
C LEU A 150 -10.39 4.73 5.74
N ASN A 151 -11.05 5.80 6.18
CA ASN A 151 -11.05 7.08 5.46
C ASN A 151 -9.63 7.66 5.37
N LYS A 152 -8.87 7.67 6.47
CA LYS A 152 -7.45 8.11 6.47
C LYS A 152 -6.58 7.28 5.52
N ILE A 153 -6.81 5.96 5.45
CA ILE A 153 -6.13 5.09 4.48
C ILE A 153 -6.49 5.50 3.04
N ALA A 154 -7.78 5.67 2.74
CA ALA A 154 -8.24 6.07 1.43
C ALA A 154 -7.72 7.46 1.02
N ASP A 155 -7.67 8.44 1.92
CA ASP A 155 -7.07 9.75 1.67
C ASP A 155 -5.58 9.63 1.33
N SER A 156 -4.86 8.75 2.03
CA SER A 156 -3.46 8.45 1.72
C SER A 156 -3.32 7.89 0.31
N LEU A 157 -4.16 6.92 -0.07
CA LEU A 157 -4.17 6.34 -1.42
C LEU A 157 -4.49 7.39 -2.50
N ILE A 158 -5.42 8.30 -2.25
CA ILE A 158 -5.74 9.40 -3.17
C ILE A 158 -4.51 10.29 -3.41
N SER A 159 -3.79 10.64 -2.35
CA SER A 159 -2.54 11.39 -2.44
C SER A 159 -1.49 10.64 -3.26
N PHE A 160 -1.29 9.34 -2.97
CA PHE A 160 -0.27 8.52 -3.62
C PHE A 160 -0.51 8.26 -5.12
N MET A 161 -1.78 8.23 -5.58
CA MET A 161 -2.09 8.14 -7.01
C MET A 161 -1.52 9.32 -7.81
N SER A 162 -1.43 10.50 -7.21
CA SER A 162 -1.02 11.75 -7.88
C SER A 162 0.48 12.02 -7.82
N LEU A 163 1.26 11.17 -7.14
CA LEU A 163 2.71 11.37 -7.02
C LEU A 163 3.48 10.98 -8.29
N ASN A 164 4.60 11.65 -8.53
CA ASN A 164 5.52 11.33 -9.62
C ASN A 164 6.49 10.19 -9.27
N ASP A 165 5.99 9.13 -8.62
CA ASP A 165 6.77 7.92 -8.33
C ASP A 165 6.01 6.68 -8.82
N VAL A 166 6.42 6.15 -9.98
CA VAL A 166 5.74 5.04 -10.68
C VAL A 166 5.59 3.79 -9.79
N PRO A 167 6.60 3.35 -9.02
CA PRO A 167 6.43 2.22 -8.09
C PRO A 167 5.38 2.48 -6.99
N THR A 168 5.32 3.69 -6.44
CA THR A 168 4.31 4.08 -5.43
C THR A 168 2.91 4.10 -6.04
N GLN A 169 2.74 4.68 -7.23
CA GLN A 169 1.46 4.64 -7.96
C GLN A 169 1.01 3.20 -8.20
N ARG A 170 1.93 2.32 -8.62
CA ARG A 170 1.63 0.91 -8.87
C ARG A 170 1.11 0.22 -7.62
N LEU A 171 1.82 0.36 -6.50
CA LEU A 171 1.38 -0.19 -5.21
C LEU A 171 0.01 0.36 -4.80
N THR A 172 -0.23 1.64 -5.06
CA THR A 172 -1.51 2.29 -4.74
C THR A 172 -2.68 1.66 -5.50
N PHE A 173 -2.59 1.51 -6.82
CA PHE A 173 -3.66 0.86 -7.60
C PHE A 173 -3.84 -0.62 -7.23
N GLN A 174 -2.75 -1.32 -6.90
CA GLN A 174 -2.82 -2.69 -6.41
C GLN A 174 -3.56 -2.80 -5.07
N ILE A 175 -3.31 -1.87 -4.14
CA ILE A 175 -3.99 -1.79 -2.84
C ILE A 175 -5.46 -1.46 -3.04
N ILE A 176 -5.80 -0.45 -3.85
CA ILE A 176 -7.18 -0.08 -4.15
C ILE A 176 -7.95 -1.30 -4.67
N SER A 177 -7.40 -2.00 -5.65
CA SER A 177 -8.04 -3.19 -6.25
C SER A 177 -8.30 -4.27 -5.20
N LYS A 178 -7.30 -4.61 -4.37
CA LYS A 178 -7.46 -5.61 -3.30
C LYS A 178 -8.44 -5.17 -2.23
N LEU A 179 -8.42 -3.89 -1.84
CA LEU A 179 -9.28 -3.33 -0.82
C LEU A 179 -10.76 -3.41 -1.26
N PHE A 180 -11.07 -2.96 -2.48
CA PHE A 180 -12.42 -3.08 -3.03
C PHE A 180 -12.86 -4.53 -3.17
N LEU A 181 -11.99 -5.42 -3.63
CA LEU A 181 -12.34 -6.85 -3.76
C LEU A 181 -12.67 -7.48 -2.39
N LYS A 182 -11.85 -7.22 -1.37
CA LYS A 182 -12.05 -7.75 -0.02
C LYS A 182 -13.33 -7.20 0.61
N LEU A 183 -13.50 -5.87 0.62
CA LEU A 183 -14.66 -5.23 1.24
C LEU A 183 -15.96 -5.51 0.48
N SER A 184 -15.89 -5.78 -0.83
CA SER A 184 -17.06 -6.24 -1.62
C SER A 184 -17.53 -7.61 -1.18
N ASN A 185 -16.60 -8.53 -0.95
CA ASN A 185 -16.94 -9.88 -0.48
C ASN A 185 -17.49 -9.86 0.95
N ASP A 186 -17.02 -8.94 1.79
CA ASP A 186 -17.44 -8.80 3.18
C ASP A 186 -18.67 -7.88 3.36
N GLY A 187 -19.24 -7.35 2.26
CA GLY A 187 -20.40 -6.44 2.29
C GLY A 187 -20.14 -5.06 2.92
N SER A 188 -18.86 -4.68 3.11
CA SER A 188 -18.42 -3.50 3.85
C SER A 188 -17.93 -2.34 2.95
N VAL A 189 -18.23 -2.40 1.65
CA VAL A 189 -17.80 -1.40 0.64
C VAL A 189 -18.22 0.03 0.98
N ALA A 190 -19.37 0.19 1.65
CA ALA A 190 -19.89 1.50 2.06
C ALA A 190 -18.87 2.34 2.84
N CYS A 191 -17.95 1.70 3.57
CA CYS A 191 -16.90 2.38 4.33
C CYS A 191 -15.88 3.12 3.45
N ILE A 192 -15.74 2.76 2.18
CA ILE A 192 -14.78 3.35 1.24
C ILE A 192 -15.43 3.83 -0.06
N GLU A 193 -16.75 4.02 -0.07
CA GLU A 193 -17.52 4.34 -1.29
C GLU A 193 -17.08 5.66 -1.95
N PHE A 194 -16.58 6.60 -1.14
CA PHE A 194 -16.06 7.89 -1.60
C PHE A 194 -14.72 7.74 -2.38
N LEU A 195 -13.93 6.71 -2.07
CA LEU A 195 -12.69 6.42 -2.78
C LEU A 195 -12.96 5.95 -4.21
N TRP A 196 -14.09 5.28 -4.45
CA TRP A 196 -14.38 4.61 -5.71
C TRP A 196 -14.27 5.58 -6.91
N GLU A 197 -14.89 6.76 -6.82
CA GLU A 197 -14.88 7.72 -7.92
C GLU A 197 -13.50 8.32 -8.13
N LYS A 198 -12.81 8.68 -7.04
CA LYS A 198 -11.44 9.19 -7.08
C LYS A 198 -10.47 8.17 -7.66
N ALA A 199 -10.65 6.89 -7.35
CA ALA A 199 -9.85 5.79 -7.89
C ALA A 199 -10.08 5.59 -9.38
N VAL A 200 -11.34 5.62 -9.86
CA VAL A 200 -11.65 5.58 -11.30
C VAL A 200 -11.01 6.77 -12.01
N CYS A 201 -11.16 7.99 -11.48
CA CYS A 201 -10.54 9.18 -12.05
C CYS A 201 -9.01 9.06 -12.12
N GLY A 202 -8.38 8.68 -11.02
CA GLY A 202 -6.93 8.51 -10.93
C GLY A 202 -6.42 7.45 -11.91
N ALA A 203 -7.13 6.32 -12.03
CA ALA A 203 -6.80 5.25 -12.95
C ALA A 203 -6.91 5.68 -14.43
N LEU A 204 -7.87 6.53 -14.78
CA LEU A 204 -8.01 7.08 -16.13
C LEU A 204 -6.97 8.17 -16.44
N GLN A 205 -6.60 8.98 -15.45
CA GLN A 205 -5.69 10.11 -15.63
C GLN A 205 -4.22 9.71 -15.61
N THR A 206 -3.83 8.72 -14.79
CA THR A 206 -2.42 8.35 -14.60
C THR A 206 -1.70 7.99 -15.91
N PRO A 207 -2.26 7.16 -16.82
CA PRO A 207 -1.61 6.85 -18.10
C PRO A 207 -1.56 8.05 -19.07
N LEU A 208 -2.33 9.11 -18.81
CA LEU A 208 -2.37 10.33 -19.63
C LEU A 208 -1.40 11.41 -19.13
N ASN A 209 -0.69 11.16 -18.02
CA ASN A 209 0.33 12.06 -17.50
C ASN A 209 1.60 11.99 -18.37
N GLY A 210 2.29 13.13 -18.52
CA GLY A 210 3.50 13.24 -19.35
C GLY A 210 4.68 12.38 -18.86
N ASN A 211 4.64 11.95 -17.60
CA ASN A 211 5.67 11.12 -16.97
C ASN A 211 5.48 9.61 -17.22
N HIS A 212 4.40 9.21 -17.91
CA HIS A 212 4.09 7.81 -18.16
C HIS A 212 4.68 7.35 -19.50
N ASP A 213 5.87 6.74 -19.44
CA ASP A 213 6.61 6.27 -20.62
C ASP A 213 6.40 4.78 -20.86
N LEU A 214 5.76 4.42 -21.98
CA LEU A 214 5.54 3.02 -22.37
C LEU A 214 6.80 2.25 -22.77
N THR A 215 7.96 2.91 -22.88
CA THR A 215 9.25 2.24 -23.04
C THR A 215 9.85 1.80 -21.71
N ASP A 216 9.40 2.37 -20.58
CA ASP A 216 9.80 1.97 -19.24
C ASP A 216 8.99 0.77 -18.74
N ALA A 217 9.70 -0.28 -18.33
CA ALA A 217 9.11 -1.48 -17.76
C ALA A 217 8.27 -1.20 -16.50
N GLN A 218 8.63 -0.21 -15.67
CA GLN A 218 7.82 0.13 -14.49
C GLN A 218 6.47 0.75 -14.88
N CYS A 219 6.44 1.62 -15.89
CA CYS A 219 5.21 2.18 -16.43
C CYS A 219 4.31 1.10 -17.07
N ILE A 220 4.89 0.10 -17.75
CA ILE A 220 4.13 -1.04 -18.27
C ILE A 220 3.46 -1.82 -17.11
N LEU A 221 4.21 -2.09 -16.03
CA LEU A 221 3.65 -2.76 -14.85
C LEU A 221 2.58 -1.92 -14.14
N LEU A 222 2.78 -0.61 -14.03
CA LEU A 222 1.77 0.32 -13.51
C LEU A 222 0.49 0.26 -14.35
N GLN A 223 0.61 0.25 -15.68
CA GLN A 223 -0.53 0.20 -16.58
C GLN A 223 -1.33 -1.09 -16.46
N HIS A 224 -0.65 -2.22 -16.29
CA HIS A 224 -1.30 -3.48 -15.96
C HIS A 224 -2.13 -3.39 -14.67
N GLU A 225 -1.56 -2.86 -13.58
CA GLU A 225 -2.27 -2.70 -12.31
C GLU A 225 -3.44 -1.72 -12.41
N ILE A 226 -3.31 -0.64 -13.20
CA ILE A 226 -4.41 0.28 -13.50
C ILE A 226 -5.57 -0.44 -14.18
N TYR A 227 -5.29 -1.33 -15.13
CA TYR A 227 -6.35 -2.05 -15.86
C TYR A 227 -7.05 -3.07 -14.99
N VAL A 228 -6.29 -3.80 -14.16
CA VAL A 228 -6.86 -4.66 -13.13
C VAL A 228 -7.75 -3.82 -12.19
N CYS A 229 -7.29 -2.65 -11.77
CA CYS A 229 -8.06 -1.75 -10.91
C CYS A 229 -9.36 -1.29 -11.54
N LEU A 230 -9.35 -0.85 -12.81
CA LEU A 230 -10.55 -0.46 -13.55
C LEU A 230 -11.53 -1.63 -13.68
N GLN A 231 -11.04 -2.85 -13.94
CA GLN A 231 -11.88 -4.04 -13.98
C GLN A 231 -12.54 -4.33 -12.62
N THR A 232 -11.77 -4.24 -11.53
CA THR A 232 -12.30 -4.45 -10.18
C THR A 232 -13.34 -3.39 -9.82
N LEU A 233 -13.04 -2.10 -10.02
CA LEU A 233 -13.97 -1.01 -9.72
C LEU A 233 -15.26 -1.10 -10.52
N ARG A 234 -15.18 -1.49 -11.80
CA ARG A 234 -16.36 -1.76 -12.63
C ARG A 234 -17.19 -2.94 -12.11
N SER A 235 -16.54 -3.99 -11.59
CA SER A 235 -17.26 -5.15 -11.03
C SER A 235 -18.02 -4.81 -9.75
N CYS A 236 -17.58 -3.81 -8.99
CA CYS A 236 -18.30 -3.30 -7.81
C CYS A 236 -19.57 -2.52 -8.19
N SER A 237 -19.53 -1.72 -9.27
CA SER A 237 -20.70 -0.99 -9.74
C SER A 237 -20.63 -0.69 -11.24
N LEU A 238 -21.39 -1.45 -12.03
CA LEU A 238 -21.40 -1.35 -13.50
C LEU A 238 -21.96 -0.01 -13.99
N GLU A 239 -23.16 0.36 -13.52
CA GLU A 239 -23.86 1.56 -13.99
C GLU A 239 -23.11 2.84 -13.61
N ARG A 240 -22.60 2.89 -12.37
CA ARG A 240 -21.80 4.03 -11.88
C ARG A 240 -20.51 4.18 -12.68
N PHE A 241 -19.86 3.06 -13.05
CA PHE A 241 -18.65 3.06 -13.87
C PHE A 241 -18.88 3.64 -15.25
N ASP A 242 -19.94 3.21 -15.94
CA ASP A 242 -20.26 3.69 -17.28
C ASP A 242 -20.63 5.18 -17.27
N GLN A 243 -21.37 5.65 -16.26
CA GLN A 243 -21.65 7.08 -16.06
C GLN A 243 -20.37 7.89 -15.82
N CYS A 244 -19.47 7.38 -14.96
CA CYS A 244 -18.19 8.03 -14.68
C CYS A 244 -17.34 8.17 -15.96
N LEU A 245 -17.25 7.12 -16.77
CA LEU A 245 -16.53 7.18 -18.05
C LEU A 245 -17.08 8.24 -19.00
N GLN A 246 -18.41 8.41 -19.05
CA GLN A 246 -19.04 9.45 -19.89
C GLN A 246 -18.75 10.87 -19.41
N LEU A 247 -18.47 11.07 -18.12
CA LEU A 247 -18.08 12.37 -17.56
C LEU A 247 -16.62 12.71 -17.85
N PHE A 248 -15.71 11.72 -17.85
CA PHE A 248 -14.28 11.96 -17.99
C PHE A 248 -13.74 11.80 -19.41
N LEU A 249 -14.42 11.02 -20.27
CA LEU A 249 -13.97 10.73 -21.63
C LEU A 249 -15.01 11.18 -22.67
N PRO A 250 -14.57 11.59 -23.88
CA PRO A 250 -15.50 11.83 -24.97
C PRO A 250 -16.37 10.60 -25.26
N ALA A 251 -17.63 10.82 -25.68
CA ALA A 251 -18.65 9.77 -25.78
C ALA A 251 -18.27 8.55 -26.65
N HIS A 252 -17.38 8.70 -27.63
CA HIS A 252 -16.88 7.60 -28.44
C HIS A 252 -15.81 6.77 -27.70
N PHE A 253 -14.88 7.44 -27.01
CA PHE A 253 -13.89 6.78 -26.15
C PHE A 253 -14.57 6.09 -24.98
N ALA A 254 -15.52 6.73 -24.30
CA ALA A 254 -16.25 6.12 -23.18
C ALA A 254 -16.90 4.79 -23.60
N ARG A 255 -17.63 4.77 -24.73
CA ARG A 255 -18.24 3.54 -25.28
C ARG A 255 -17.21 2.47 -25.60
N ASN A 256 -16.12 2.83 -26.28
CA ASN A 256 -15.06 1.90 -26.64
C ASN A 256 -14.36 1.33 -25.39
N PHE A 257 -14.11 2.15 -24.37
CA PHE A 257 -13.55 1.72 -23.08
C PHE A 257 -14.46 0.70 -22.39
N CYS A 258 -15.77 1.00 -22.26
CA CYS A 258 -16.74 0.05 -21.72
C CYS A 258 -16.73 -1.28 -22.49
N GLN A 259 -16.73 -1.21 -23.83
CA GLN A 259 -16.69 -2.40 -24.68
C GLN A 259 -15.40 -3.20 -24.47
N CYS A 260 -14.23 -2.54 -24.44
CA CYS A 260 -12.95 -3.22 -24.23
C CYS A 260 -12.91 -3.94 -22.89
N ILE A 261 -13.29 -3.25 -21.80
CA ILE A 261 -13.28 -3.80 -20.43
C ILE A 261 -14.27 -4.96 -20.28
N SER A 262 -15.42 -4.91 -20.98
CA SER A 262 -16.40 -6.00 -20.96
C SER A 262 -16.00 -7.22 -21.79
N SER A 263 -15.32 -7.01 -22.93
CA SER A 263 -15.11 -8.04 -23.94
C SER A 263 -13.76 -8.75 -23.84
N TYR A 264 -12.76 -8.09 -23.26
CA TYR A 264 -11.39 -8.60 -23.22
C TYR A 264 -10.89 -8.81 -21.79
N LYS A 265 -9.93 -9.72 -21.65
CA LYS A 265 -9.21 -9.99 -20.39
C LYS A 265 -7.71 -10.15 -20.63
N GLY A 266 -6.90 -9.91 -19.60
CA GLY A 266 -5.45 -10.05 -19.63
C GLY A 266 -4.80 -9.27 -20.79
N LYS A 267 -3.87 -9.90 -21.50
CA LYS A 267 -3.10 -9.26 -22.58
C LYS A 267 -3.93 -8.69 -23.73
N GLN A 268 -5.13 -9.22 -23.98
CA GLN A 268 -6.00 -8.68 -25.03
C GLN A 268 -6.62 -7.34 -24.59
N LEU A 269 -7.00 -7.25 -23.31
CA LEU A 269 -7.52 -6.02 -22.74
C LEU A 269 -6.44 -4.94 -22.71
N GLU A 270 -5.23 -5.31 -22.28
CA GLU A 270 -4.08 -4.40 -22.25
C GLU A 270 -3.85 -3.74 -23.61
N LYS A 271 -3.68 -4.54 -24.67
CA LYS A 271 -3.49 -4.01 -26.03
C LYS A 271 -4.63 -3.11 -26.51
N ALA A 272 -5.88 -3.48 -26.18
CA ALA A 272 -7.05 -2.71 -26.58
C ALA A 272 -7.09 -1.35 -25.88
N LEU A 273 -6.85 -1.32 -24.56
CA LEU A 273 -6.80 -0.09 -23.78
C LEU A 273 -5.58 0.76 -24.14
N ASP A 274 -4.41 0.17 -24.36
CA ASP A 274 -3.20 0.87 -24.83
C ASP A 274 -3.48 1.66 -26.10
N THR A 275 -4.21 1.06 -27.03
CA THR A 275 -4.62 1.71 -28.29
C THR A 275 -5.53 2.90 -28.03
N GLN A 276 -6.50 2.77 -27.10
CA GLN A 276 -7.38 3.89 -26.72
C GLN A 276 -6.59 5.02 -26.05
N TYR A 277 -5.68 4.71 -25.12
CA TYR A 277 -4.83 5.71 -24.47
C TYR A 277 -3.89 6.40 -25.45
N ALA A 278 -3.33 5.68 -26.43
CA ALA A 278 -2.51 6.29 -27.47
C ALA A 278 -3.29 7.31 -28.31
N GLN A 279 -4.54 7.00 -28.66
CA GLN A 279 -5.43 7.92 -29.37
C GLN A 279 -5.79 9.14 -28.50
N LEU A 280 -6.11 8.94 -27.23
CA LEU A 280 -6.39 10.02 -26.27
C LEU A 280 -5.21 10.97 -26.10
N ARG A 281 -3.97 10.43 -26.01
CA ARG A 281 -2.76 11.26 -25.92
C ARG A 281 -2.55 12.13 -27.15
N ARG A 282 -2.79 11.59 -28.35
CA ARG A 282 -2.71 12.35 -29.62
C ARG A 282 -3.74 13.48 -29.65
N MET A 283 -5.01 13.18 -29.34
CA MET A 283 -6.08 14.17 -29.29
C MET A 283 -5.74 15.31 -28.32
N LYS A 284 -5.22 14.98 -27.13
CA LYS A 284 -4.81 15.99 -26.13
C LYS A 284 -3.66 16.86 -26.64
N ALA A 285 -2.70 16.30 -27.37
CA ALA A 285 -1.62 17.06 -27.99
C ALA A 285 -2.14 18.02 -29.08
N ASP A 286 -3.10 17.57 -29.89
CA ASP A 286 -3.71 18.38 -30.96
C ASP A 286 -4.55 19.54 -30.40
N THR A 287 -5.24 19.35 -29.26
CA THR A 287 -6.01 20.42 -28.59
C THR A 287 -5.10 21.47 -27.91
N ILE A 288 -3.89 21.11 -27.49
CA ILE A 288 -2.93 22.05 -26.87
C ILE A 288 -2.17 22.88 -27.94
N ALA A 289 -2.11 22.38 -29.18
CA ALA A 289 -1.44 23.04 -30.30
C ALA A 289 -2.32 24.05 -31.07
N GLN A 290 -3.59 24.23 -30.67
CA GLN A 290 -4.54 25.20 -31.21
C GLN A 290 -4.77 26.34 -30.20
#